data_AF-A0A7C5TA70-F1
#
_entry.id   AF-A0A7C5TA70-F1
#
_cell.length_a   1.000
_cell.length_b   1.000
_cell.length_c   1.000
_cell.angle_alpha   90.00
_cell.angle_beta   90.00
_cell.angle_gamma   90.00
#
_symmetry.space_group_name_H-M   'P 1'
#
loop_
_entity.id
_entity.type
_entity.pdbx_description
1 polymer ?
#
loop_
_entity_poly.entity_id
_entity_poly.type
_entity_poly.pdbx_seq_one_letter_code
_entity_poly.pdbx_strand_id
1 'polypeptide(L)'
;MGRRKRKRKVILRPKKTLPKIFACPHCGAQLVTVKKTENGYLVICGSCGIRHEFVERPGWMPVDYYNAFVDLYLEGKVAPPQQQSAPQTGEGEEVGERGDEAL
;
A
#
# COMPACT_ATOMS: atom_id res chain seq x y z
N MET A 1 -38.34 24.92 -40.55
CA MET A 1 -37.46 23.79 -40.20
C MET A 1 -36.19 24.34 -39.54
N GLY A 2 -35.79 23.84 -38.37
CA GLY A 2 -34.57 24.33 -37.73
C GLY A 2 -34.52 24.06 -36.23
N ARG A 3 -34.55 22.78 -35.83
CA ARG A 3 -34.29 22.41 -34.44
C ARG A 3 -32.84 22.77 -34.11
N ARG A 4 -32.64 23.89 -33.39
CA ARG A 4 -31.36 24.19 -32.72
C ARG A 4 -31.00 22.97 -31.88
N LYS A 5 -30.02 22.18 -32.35
CA LYS A 5 -29.42 21.10 -31.58
C LYS A 5 -28.80 21.74 -30.34
N ARG A 6 -29.50 21.70 -29.20
CA ARG A 6 -28.91 21.97 -27.89
C ARG A 6 -27.69 21.07 -27.78
N LYS A 7 -26.49 21.66 -27.87
CA LYS A 7 -25.23 20.93 -27.70
C LYS A 7 -25.32 20.20 -26.35
N ARG A 8 -25.37 18.87 -26.37
CA ARG A 8 -25.34 18.08 -25.14
C ARG A 8 -24.02 18.41 -24.44
N LYS A 9 -24.09 18.78 -23.16
CA LYS A 9 -22.90 19.00 -22.34
C LYS A 9 -22.15 17.66 -22.29
N VAL A 10 -21.00 17.59 -22.94
CA VAL A 10 -20.15 16.40 -22.90
C VAL A 10 -19.66 16.28 -21.46
N ILE A 11 -20.17 15.30 -20.72
CA ILE A 11 -19.68 14.98 -19.38
C ILE A 11 -18.33 14.29 -19.60
N LEU A 12 -17.24 15.01 -19.32
CA LEU A 12 -15.90 14.45 -19.36
C LEU A 12 -15.79 13.39 -18.26
N ARG A 13 -15.32 12.19 -18.61
CA ARG A 13 -15.04 11.15 -17.64
C ARG A 13 -13.80 11.56 -16.82
N PRO A 14 -13.86 11.51 -15.48
CA PRO A 14 -12.69 11.79 -14.67
C PRO A 14 -11.57 10.82 -15.01
N LYS A 15 -10.33 11.31 -15.01
CA LYS A 15 -9.14 10.47 -15.25
C LYS A 15 -9.05 9.44 -14.13
N LYS A 16 -8.83 8.17 -14.48
CA LYS A 16 -8.60 7.10 -13.50
C LYS A 16 -7.26 7.38 -12.80
N THR A 17 -7.32 7.81 -11.55
CA THR A 17 -6.14 7.97 -10.70
C THR A 17 -6.00 6.75 -9.81
N LEU A 18 -4.77 6.36 -9.50
CA LEU A 18 -4.51 5.33 -8.50
C LEU A 18 -5.12 5.77 -7.14
N PRO A 19 -5.73 4.84 -6.39
CA PRO A 19 -6.27 5.14 -5.08
C PRO A 19 -5.12 5.59 -4.16
N LYS A 20 -5.36 6.66 -3.40
CA LYS A 20 -4.38 7.23 -2.45
C LYS A 20 -4.56 6.70 -1.03
N ILE A 21 -5.63 5.94 -0.80
CA ILE A 21 -6.10 5.49 0.50
C ILE A 21 -6.13 3.97 0.45
N PHE A 22 -5.43 3.33 1.39
CA PHE A 22 -5.34 1.88 1.49
C PHE A 22 -5.95 1.36 2.78
N ALA A 23 -6.33 0.07 2.80
CA ALA A 23 -6.91 -0.59 3.95
C ALA A 23 -5.82 -1.06 4.94
N CYS A 24 -6.05 -0.94 6.24
CA CYS A 24 -5.10 -1.46 7.22
C CYS A 24 -5.35 -2.95 7.50
N PRO A 25 -4.31 -3.82 7.51
CA PRO A 25 -4.46 -5.23 7.85
C PRO A 25 -4.82 -5.48 9.33
N HIS A 26 -4.47 -4.56 10.23
CA HIS A 26 -4.74 -4.69 11.67
C HIS A 26 -6.16 -4.28 12.07
N CYS A 27 -6.69 -3.19 11.50
CA CYS A 27 -7.95 -2.58 11.98
C CYS A 27 -9.03 -2.46 10.91
N GLY A 28 -8.76 -2.89 9.67
CA GLY A 28 -9.71 -2.83 8.56
C GLY A 28 -10.03 -1.41 8.04
N ALA A 29 -9.53 -0.37 8.71
CA ALA A 29 -9.81 1.01 8.34
C ALA A 29 -9.07 1.41 7.05
N GLN A 30 -9.76 2.10 6.14
CA GLN A 30 -9.18 2.69 4.93
C GLN A 30 -8.53 4.05 5.25
N LEU A 31 -7.49 4.03 6.09
CA LEU A 31 -6.81 5.23 6.60
C LEU A 31 -5.27 5.09 6.53
N VAL A 32 -4.77 4.17 5.71
CA VAL A 32 -3.33 4.04 5.48
C VAL A 32 -2.91 5.02 4.40
N THR A 33 -1.93 5.86 4.75
CA THR A 33 -1.36 6.90 3.89
C THR A 33 0.11 6.64 3.65
N VAL A 34 0.53 6.74 2.40
CA VAL A 34 1.93 6.60 1.98
C VAL A 34 2.44 7.99 1.62
N LYS A 35 3.40 8.51 2.39
CA LYS A 35 4.03 9.81 2.16
C LYS A 35 5.42 9.61 1.59
N LYS A 36 5.79 10.46 0.62
CA LYS A 36 7.16 10.53 0.13
C LYS A 36 7.95 11.51 1.00
N THR A 37 9.09 11.06 1.51
CA THR A 37 10.08 11.84 2.26
C THR A 37 11.33 12.00 1.38
N GLU A 38 12.28 12.88 1.77
CA GLU A 38 13.48 13.21 0.98
C GLU A 38 14.31 12.00 0.54
N ASN A 39 14.39 10.95 1.37
CA ASN A 39 15.20 9.75 1.11
C ASN A 39 14.39 8.44 1.10
N GLY A 40 13.06 8.51 1.08
CA GLY A 40 12.25 7.31 1.32
C GLY A 40 10.75 7.51 1.28
N TYR A 41 10.05 6.44 1.66
CA TYR A 41 8.59 6.40 1.77
C TYR A 41 8.20 6.04 3.20
N LEU A 42 7.21 6.76 3.72
CA LEU A 42 6.73 6.60 5.07
C LEU A 42 5.25 6.20 5.01
N VAL A 43 4.95 5.00 5.48
CA VAL A 43 3.60 4.44 5.52
C VAL A 43 3.04 4.65 6.92
N ILE A 44 1.90 5.33 7.05
CA ILE A 44 1.21 5.56 8.34
C ILE A 44 -0.23 5.10 8.25
N CYS A 45 -0.63 4.29 9.22
CA CYS A 45 -2.03 4.00 9.54
C CYS A 45 -2.56 5.05 10.52
N GLY A 46 -3.56 5.86 10.11
CA GLY A 46 -4.16 6.88 10.96
C GLY A 46 -5.02 6.36 12.12
N SER A 47 -5.50 5.11 12.06
CA SER A 47 -6.40 4.51 13.07
C SER A 47 -5.67 3.67 14.11
N CYS A 48 -4.63 2.94 13.69
CA CYS A 48 -3.89 2.01 14.53
C CYS A 48 -2.50 2.54 14.96
N GLY A 49 -2.05 3.64 14.36
CA GLY A 49 -0.77 4.29 14.70
C GLY A 49 0.47 3.55 14.19
N ILE A 50 0.30 2.46 13.43
CA ILE A 50 1.42 1.72 12.83
C ILE A 50 2.10 2.61 11.80
N ARG A 51 3.42 2.70 11.90
CA ARG A 51 4.27 3.49 11.00
C ARG A 51 5.47 2.66 10.57
N HIS A 52 5.81 2.72 9.30
CA HIS A 52 7.02 2.10 8.77
C HIS A 52 7.69 3.03 7.76
N GLU A 53 9.01 3.13 7.90
CA GLU A 53 9.88 3.86 6.99
C GLU A 53 10.55 2.87 6.04
N PHE A 54 10.48 3.18 4.74
CA PHE A 54 11.09 2.43 3.67
C PHE A 54 12.11 3.30 2.95
N VAL A 55 13.23 2.68 2.58
CA VAL A 55 14.23 3.28 1.68
C VAL A 55 13.64 3.34 0.28
N GLU A 56 13.89 4.46 -0.43
CA GLU A 56 13.41 4.60 -1.81
C GLU A 56 14.12 3.59 -2.74
N ARG A 57 13.33 2.76 -3.43
CA ARG A 57 13.79 1.90 -4.51
C ARG A 57 13.34 2.44 -5.86
N PRO A 58 14.23 2.46 -6.88
CA PRO A 58 13.87 2.93 -8.21
C PRO A 58 12.79 2.03 -8.83
N GLY A 59 11.76 2.66 -9.42
CA GLY A 59 10.66 1.96 -10.10
C GLY A 59 9.47 1.57 -9.21
N TRP A 60 9.58 1.71 -7.89
CA TRP A 60 8.48 1.39 -6.97
C TRP A 60 7.45 2.51 -6.92
N MET A 61 6.18 2.11 -7.01
CA MET A 61 5.03 2.97 -6.80
C MET A 61 4.61 2.97 -5.33
N PRO A 62 3.84 3.97 -4.86
CA PRO A 62 3.33 4.01 -3.49
C PRO A 62 2.53 2.76 -3.09
N VAL A 63 1.93 2.06 -4.06
CA VAL A 63 1.21 0.80 -3.84
C VAL A 63 2.16 -0.33 -3.44
N ASP A 64 3.36 -0.38 -4.03
CA ASP A 64 4.33 -1.45 -3.76
C ASP A 64 4.86 -1.35 -2.32
N TYR A 65 5.08 -0.13 -1.81
CA TYR A 65 5.42 0.08 -0.40
C TYR A 65 4.30 -0.31 0.56
N TYR A 66 3.03 -0.16 0.14
CA TYR A 66 1.90 -0.65 0.92
C TYR A 66 1.85 -2.18 0.94
N ASN A 67 2.07 -2.85 -0.20
CA ASN A 67 2.10 -4.31 -0.25
C ASN A 67 3.23 -4.86 0.61
N ALA A 68 4.45 -4.34 0.46
CA ALA A 68 5.59 -4.71 1.30
C ALA A 68 5.30 -4.47 2.80
N PHE A 69 4.56 -3.41 3.15
CA PHE A 69 4.12 -3.18 4.52
C PHE A 69 3.13 -4.24 5.02
N VAL A 70 2.19 -4.67 4.18
CA VAL A 70 1.25 -5.75 4.52
C VAL A 70 2.00 -7.06 4.70
N ASP A 71 2.93 -7.38 3.81
CA ASP A 71 3.74 -8.59 3.89
C ASP A 71 4.56 -8.60 5.20
N LEU A 72 5.26 -7.50 5.51
CA LEU A 72 6.00 -7.36 6.78
C LEU A 72 5.11 -7.46 8.02
N TYR A 73 3.86 -6.99 7.93
CA TYR A 73 2.89 -7.11 9.01
C TYR A 73 2.41 -8.56 9.19
N LEU A 74 2.16 -9.28 8.09
CA LEU A 74 1.81 -10.71 8.10
C LEU A 74 2.98 -11.58 8.55
N GLU A 75 4.20 -11.21 8.18
CA GLU A 75 5.46 -11.80 8.67
C GLU A 75 5.73 -11.52 10.17
N GLY A 76 4.88 -10.73 10.83
CA GLY A 76 5.02 -10.43 12.27
C GLY A 76 6.18 -9.50 12.61
N LYS A 77 6.86 -8.91 11.63
CA LYS A 77 8.00 -7.99 11.82
C LYS A 77 7.55 -6.61 12.27
N VAL A 78 6.28 -6.25 12.04
CA VAL A 78 5.68 -4.97 12.41
C VAL A 78 4.70 -5.17 13.55
N ALA A 79 5.18 -5.04 14.78
CA ALA A 79 4.29 -5.00 15.94
C ALA A 79 3.46 -3.69 15.91
N PRO A 80 2.15 -3.74 16.21
CA PRO A 80 1.44 -2.54 16.64
C PRO A 80 2.19 -1.93 17.84
N PRO A 81 2.09 -0.62 18.11
CA PRO A 81 2.74 -0.02 19.27
C PRO A 81 2.16 -0.64 20.55
N GLN A 82 2.75 -1.75 21.00
CA GLN A 82 2.43 -2.39 22.25
C GLN A 82 3.13 -1.59 23.34
N GLN A 83 2.34 -1.07 24.27
CA GLN A 83 2.84 -0.68 25.57
C GLN A 83 3.47 -1.93 26.22
N GLN A 84 4.80 -1.99 26.19
CA GLN A 84 5.72 -2.73 27.05
C GLN A 84 5.20 -4.02 27.70
N SER A 85 5.57 -5.19 27.17
CA SER A 85 6.30 -6.23 27.93
C SER A 85 6.59 -7.50 27.10
N ALA A 86 7.88 -7.85 27.08
CA ALA A 86 8.53 -9.13 26.76
C ALA A 86 8.42 -9.73 25.34
N PRO A 87 9.54 -10.30 24.83
CA PRO A 87 9.73 -10.67 23.43
C PRO A 87 9.20 -12.06 23.11
N GLN A 88 8.68 -12.29 21.91
CA GLN A 88 8.52 -13.64 21.35
C GLN A 88 8.94 -13.70 19.88
N THR A 89 9.80 -14.69 19.68
CA THR A 89 10.57 -15.17 18.52
C THR A 89 9.75 -16.01 17.53
N GLY A 90 10.28 -16.21 16.32
CA GLY A 90 9.92 -17.24 15.33
C GLY A 90 10.08 -16.70 13.89
N GLU A 91 11.16 -16.94 13.14
CA GLU A 91 11.60 -18.17 12.44
C GLU A 91 10.81 -18.51 11.16
N GLY A 92 11.54 -18.76 10.04
CA GLY A 92 11.10 -19.42 8.80
C GLY A 92 10.27 -18.55 7.84
N GLU A 93 10.39 -18.59 6.51
CA GLU A 93 10.91 -19.66 5.67
C GLU A 93 11.34 -19.10 4.30
N GLU A 94 12.44 -19.64 3.80
CA GLU A 94 12.90 -19.55 2.43
C GLU A 94 12.14 -20.61 1.63
N VAL A 95 11.41 -20.25 0.57
CA VAL A 95 11.09 -21.21 -0.49
C VAL A 95 11.24 -20.52 -1.83
N GLY A 96 12.34 -20.82 -2.49
CA GLY A 96 12.47 -20.63 -3.93
C GLY A 96 11.87 -21.82 -4.65
N GLU A 97 11.23 -21.56 -5.80
CA GLU A 97 11.04 -22.59 -6.82
C GLU A 97 11.54 -22.07 -8.17
N ARG A 98 12.58 -22.74 -8.65
CA ARG A 98 12.95 -22.84 -10.06
C ARG A 98 11.97 -23.82 -10.71
N GLY A 99 11.38 -23.46 -11.84
CA GLY A 99 10.87 -24.38 -12.85
C GLY A 99 11.29 -23.80 -14.20
N ASP A 100 12.37 -24.26 -14.82
CA ASP A 100 12.42 -25.40 -15.75
C ASP A 100 11.42 -25.22 -16.91
N GLU A 101 11.88 -24.61 -18.01
CA GLU A 101 11.20 -24.63 -19.30
C GLU A 101 12.17 -25.19 -20.33
N ALA A 102 12.09 -26.51 -20.53
CA ALA A 102 12.70 -27.23 -21.64
C ALA A 102 11.68 -28.23 -22.18
N LEU A 103 11.04 -27.87 -23.30
CA LEU A 103 10.49 -28.80 -24.29
C LEU A 103 10.27 -28.08 -25.63
#